data_AF-A0A521S753-F1
#
_entry.id   AF-A0A521S753-F1
#
_cell.length_a   1.000
_cell.length_b   1.000
_cell.length_c   1.000
_cell.angle_alpha   90.00
_cell.angle_beta   90.00
_cell.angle_gamma   90.00
#
_symmetry.space_group_name_H-M   'P 1'
#
loop_
_entity.id
_entity.type
_entity.pdbx_description
1 polymer ?
#
loop_
_entity_poly.entity_id
_entity_poly.type
_entity_poly.pdbx_seq_one_letter_code
_entity_poly.pdbx_strand_id
1 'polypeptide(L)'
;MFLADIAKVLLPGIVIAVLSAWITVRLAIRRFHQERWWEKKEAAYSSLLEVLHRFKRYASQHYDRELGHHDPSDEDKAALEAEWQKTDREYERLRDLASLHLSGEAISILDEYEKRKHEAQNEDDFLLWIEGDLAAATDCLEKLKRAAKKDLKVG
;
A
#
# COMPACT_ATOMS: atom_id res chain seq x y z
N MET A 1 66.98 2.76 -7.80
CA MET A 1 66.74 3.93 -6.91
C MET A 1 65.45 4.65 -7.32
N PHE A 2 65.33 5.16 -8.55
CA PHE A 2 64.14 5.88 -9.04
C PHE A 2 62.76 5.19 -8.88
N LEU A 3 62.65 3.88 -9.12
CA LEU A 3 61.36 3.15 -9.02
C LEU A 3 60.78 3.11 -7.60
N ALA A 4 61.63 3.03 -6.57
CA ALA A 4 61.20 2.95 -5.18
C ALA A 4 60.64 4.29 -4.68
N ASP A 5 61.17 5.40 -5.18
CA ASP A 5 60.70 6.74 -4.80
C ASP A 5 59.39 7.10 -5.49
N ILE A 6 59.20 6.68 -6.74
CA ILE A 6 57.91 6.78 -7.45
C ILE A 6 56.82 5.97 -6.73
N ALA A 7 57.14 4.75 -6.29
CA ALA A 7 56.19 3.91 -5.56
C ALA A 7 55.73 4.55 -4.24
N LYS A 8 56.65 5.12 -3.45
CA LYS A 8 56.30 5.80 -2.18
C LYS A 8 55.34 6.97 -2.34
N VAL A 9 55.42 7.69 -3.47
CA VAL A 9 54.54 8.82 -3.76
C VAL A 9 53.17 8.38 -4.29
N LEU A 10 53.13 7.35 -5.14
CA LEU A 10 51.88 6.90 -5.77
C LEU A 10 51.03 5.98 -4.90
N LEU A 11 51.65 5.15 -4.06
CA LEU A 11 50.97 4.15 -3.23
C LEU A 11 49.89 4.75 -2.30
N PRO A 12 50.12 5.85 -1.55
CA PRO A 12 49.06 6.46 -0.75
C PRO A 12 47.91 7.00 -1.61
N GLY A 13 48.20 7.58 -2.79
CA GLY A 13 47.18 8.05 -3.72
C GLY A 13 46.30 6.93 -4.25
N ILE A 14 46.90 5.78 -4.60
CA ILE A 14 46.18 4.58 -5.04
C ILE A 14 45.32 4.03 -3.89
N VAL A 15 45.86 3.95 -2.68
CA VAL A 15 45.11 3.49 -1.51
C VAL A 15 43.90 4.38 -1.23
N ILE A 16 44.07 5.71 -1.25
CA ILE A 16 42.97 6.66 -1.06
C ILE A 16 41.93 6.52 -2.19
N ALA A 17 42.37 6.39 -3.44
CA ALA A 17 41.47 6.22 -4.59
C ALA A 17 40.64 4.93 -4.48
N VAL A 18 41.29 3.81 -4.13
CA VAL A 18 40.63 2.51 -3.93
C VAL A 18 39.63 2.57 -2.77
N LEU A 19 40.03 3.12 -1.62
CA LEU A 19 39.15 3.26 -0.46
C LEU A 19 37.94 4.15 -0.76
N SER A 20 38.16 5.29 -1.42
CA SER A 20 37.09 6.22 -1.79
C SER A 20 36.12 5.58 -2.78
N ALA A 21 36.62 4.89 -3.80
CA ALA A 21 35.79 4.18 -4.77
C ALA A 21 34.96 3.08 -4.07
N TRP A 22 35.58 2.31 -3.17
CA TRP A 22 34.89 1.25 -2.43
C TRP A 22 33.76 1.78 -1.54
N ILE A 23 34.01 2.86 -0.79
CA ILE A 23 32.99 3.52 0.03
C ILE A 23 31.85 4.05 -0.84
N THR A 24 32.18 4.70 -1.95
CA THR A 24 31.19 5.28 -2.88
C THR A 24 30.28 4.20 -3.46
N VAL A 25 30.85 3.08 -3.93
CA VAL A 25 30.06 1.95 -4.45
C VAL A 25 29.14 1.38 -3.37
N ARG A 26 29.65 1.20 -2.14
CA ARG A 26 28.86 0.68 -1.03
C ARG A 26 27.69 1.60 -0.65
N LEU A 27 27.93 2.91 -0.66
CA LEU A 27 26.89 3.91 -0.41
C LEU A 27 25.84 3.93 -1.54
N ALA A 28 26.28 3.85 -2.79
CA ALA A 28 25.40 3.82 -3.95
C ALA A 28 24.47 2.59 -3.92
N ILE A 29 25.01 1.40 -3.65
CA ILE A 29 24.21 0.16 -3.52
C ILE A 29 23.19 0.29 -2.38
N ARG A 30 23.61 0.80 -1.22
CA ARG A 30 22.72 0.99 -0.07
C ARG A 30 21.58 1.95 -0.41
N ARG A 31 21.89 3.07 -1.06
CA ARG A 31 20.91 4.06 -1.51
C ARG A 31 19.92 3.45 -2.51
N PHE A 32 20.42 2.70 -3.49
CA PHE A 32 19.59 2.03 -4.48
C PHE A 32 18.58 1.06 -3.84
N HIS A 33 19.01 0.24 -2.88
CA HIS A 33 18.09 -0.64 -2.16
C HIS A 33 17.05 0.13 -1.33
N GLN A 34 17.43 1.26 -0.73
CA GLN A 34 16.50 2.11 0.00
C GLN A 34 15.47 2.75 -0.92
N GLU A 35 15.87 3.26 -2.09
CA GLU A 35 14.97 3.83 -3.10
C GLU A 35 14.02 2.75 -3.64
N ARG A 36 14.53 1.57 -4.03
CA ARG A 36 13.70 0.44 -4.48
C ARG A 36 12.72 -0.03 -3.41
N TRP A 37 13.12 -0.03 -2.14
CA TRP A 37 12.24 -0.40 -1.03
C TRP A 37 11.14 0.66 -0.82
N TRP A 38 11.51 1.94 -0.92
CA TRP A 38 10.57 3.05 -0.81
C TRP A 38 9.52 3.00 -1.94
N GLU A 39 9.93 2.79 -3.19
CA GLU A 39 9.02 2.63 -4.34
C GLU A 39 8.04 1.46 -4.16
N LYS A 40 8.53 0.32 -3.66
CA LYS A 40 7.66 -0.84 -3.39
C LYS A 40 6.61 -0.55 -2.32
N LYS A 41 6.98 0.20 -1.28
CA LYS A 41 6.04 0.65 -0.24
C LYS A 41 5.00 1.59 -0.82
N GLU A 42 5.44 2.59 -1.59
CA GLU A 42 4.55 3.55 -2.24
C GLU A 42 3.55 2.84 -3.15
N ALA A 43 4.02 1.91 -3.98
CA ALA A 43 3.17 1.11 -4.86
C ALA A 43 2.15 0.28 -4.06
N ALA A 44 2.58 -0.42 -3.01
CA ALA A 44 1.67 -1.23 -2.17
C ALA A 44 0.59 -0.37 -1.51
N TYR A 45 0.97 0.77 -0.93
CA TYR A 45 0.01 1.72 -0.35
C TYR A 45 -0.95 2.27 -1.40
N SER A 46 -0.45 2.66 -2.57
CA SER A 46 -1.26 3.24 -3.63
C SER A 46 -2.32 2.26 -4.12
N SER A 47 -1.94 1.00 -4.39
CA SER A 47 -2.86 -0.04 -4.82
C SER A 47 -3.92 -0.36 -3.75
N LEU A 48 -3.54 -0.44 -2.47
CA LEU A 48 -4.49 -0.67 -1.38
C LEU A 48 -5.48 0.50 -1.22
N LEU A 49 -4.99 1.74 -1.27
CA LEU A 49 -5.85 2.93 -1.19
C LEU A 49 -6.84 2.99 -2.37
N GLU A 50 -6.40 2.59 -3.56
CA GLU A 50 -7.25 2.54 -4.76
C GLU A 50 -8.38 1.52 -4.62
N VAL A 51 -8.06 0.32 -4.14
CA VAL A 51 -9.05 -0.74 -3.87
C VAL A 51 -10.03 -0.35 -2.76
N LEU A 52 -9.54 0.20 -1.65
CA LEU A 52 -10.39 0.71 -0.58
C LEU A 52 -11.31 1.85 -1.05
N HIS A 53 -10.83 2.68 -1.97
CA HIS A 53 -11.66 3.72 -2.58
C HIS A 53 -12.76 3.13 -3.46
N ARG A 54 -12.48 2.04 -4.19
CA ARG A 54 -13.51 1.30 -4.95
C ARG A 54 -14.56 0.69 -4.04
N PHE A 55 -14.19 0.07 -2.93
CA PHE A 55 -15.15 -0.43 -1.94
C PHE A 55 -16.03 0.68 -1.38
N LYS A 56 -15.41 1.79 -0.96
CA LYS A 56 -16.14 2.96 -0.48
C LYS A 56 -17.16 3.44 -1.52
N ARG A 57 -16.75 3.53 -2.79
CA ARG A 57 -17.63 3.96 -3.89
C ARG A 57 -18.78 2.98 -4.10
N TYR A 58 -18.51 1.68 -4.07
CA TYR A 58 -19.53 0.64 -4.19
C TYR A 58 -20.58 0.77 -3.06
N ALA A 59 -20.13 0.85 -1.81
CA ALA A 59 -21.02 1.00 -0.66
C ALA A 59 -21.85 2.29 -0.75
N SER A 60 -21.24 3.43 -1.14
CA SER A 60 -21.99 4.68 -1.36
C SER A 60 -23.02 4.57 -2.49
N GLN A 61 -22.69 3.90 -3.61
CA GLN A 61 -23.63 3.71 -4.71
C GLN A 61 -24.81 2.81 -4.32
N HIS A 62 -24.56 1.78 -3.52
CA HIS A 62 -25.64 0.94 -2.98
C HIS A 62 -26.52 1.72 -2.00
N TYR A 63 -25.91 2.50 -1.11
CA TYR A 63 -26.64 3.35 -0.16
C TYR A 63 -27.54 4.37 -0.88
N ASP A 64 -27.00 5.08 -1.88
CA ASP A 64 -27.76 6.05 -2.67
C ASP A 64 -28.89 5.39 -3.49
N ARG A 65 -28.69 4.14 -3.95
CA ARG A 65 -29.71 3.37 -4.69
C ARG A 65 -30.83 2.87 -3.80
N GLU A 66 -30.55 2.43 -2.58
CA GLU A 66 -31.60 2.04 -1.64
C GLU A 66 -32.44 3.25 -1.18
N LEU A 67 -31.81 4.43 -1.08
CA LEU A 67 -32.52 5.69 -0.80
C LEU A 67 -33.26 6.27 -2.02
N GLY A 68 -32.81 5.95 -3.24
CA GLY A 68 -33.41 6.37 -4.48
C GLY A 68 -34.51 5.41 -4.95
N HIS A 69 -35.70 5.90 -5.30
CA HIS A 69 -36.79 5.07 -5.83
C HIS A 69 -36.55 4.57 -7.28
N HIS A 70 -35.33 4.21 -7.65
CA HIS A 70 -35.01 3.67 -8.97
C HIS A 70 -34.48 2.25 -8.83
N ASP A 71 -35.33 1.26 -9.14
CA ASP A 71 -34.95 -0.14 -9.14
C ASP A 71 -34.05 -0.42 -10.35
N PRO A 72 -32.76 -0.75 -10.16
CA PRO A 72 -31.85 -1.01 -11.25
C PRO A 72 -32.22 -2.29 -12.00
N SER A 73 -31.87 -2.36 -13.28
CA SER A 73 -32.08 -3.58 -14.07
C SER A 73 -31.27 -4.75 -13.49
N ASP A 74 -31.71 -5.98 -13.75
CA ASP A 74 -30.96 -7.18 -13.35
C ASP A 74 -29.54 -7.20 -13.94
N GLU A 75 -29.35 -6.62 -15.12
CA GLU A 75 -28.04 -6.46 -15.76
C GLU A 75 -27.13 -5.51 -14.96
N ASP A 76 -27.67 -4.38 -14.49
CA ASP A 76 -26.93 -3.42 -13.66
C ASP A 76 -26.55 -4.01 -12.29
N LYS A 77 -27.44 -4.81 -11.71
CA LYS A 77 -27.18 -5.53 -10.44
C LYS A 77 -26.06 -6.55 -10.64
N ALA A 78 -26.13 -7.35 -11.70
CA ALA A 78 -25.12 -8.36 -12.01
C ALA A 78 -23.75 -7.74 -12.34
N ALA A 79 -23.72 -6.63 -13.09
CA ALA A 79 -22.49 -5.92 -13.40
C ALA A 79 -21.82 -5.35 -12.14
N LEU A 80 -22.62 -4.78 -11.23
CA LEU A 80 -22.12 -4.21 -9.98
C LEU A 80 -21.58 -5.28 -9.03
N GLU A 81 -22.28 -6.40 -8.90
CA GLU A 81 -21.81 -7.57 -8.15
C GLU A 81 -20.49 -8.14 -8.71
N ALA A 82 -20.39 -8.25 -10.05
CA ALA A 82 -19.17 -8.73 -10.70
C ALA A 82 -17.97 -7.79 -10.45
N GLU A 83 -18.20 -6.47 -10.44
CA GLU A 83 -17.18 -5.47 -10.11
C GLU A 83 -16.73 -5.60 -8.65
N TRP A 84 -17.66 -5.81 -7.72
CA TRP A 84 -17.37 -6.01 -6.31
C TRP A 84 -16.51 -7.25 -6.09
N GLN A 85 -16.93 -8.41 -6.61
CA GLN A 85 -16.16 -9.65 -6.48
C GLN A 85 -14.76 -9.54 -7.09
N LYS A 86 -14.61 -8.78 -8.18
CA LYS A 86 -13.30 -8.52 -8.78
C LYS A 86 -12.43 -7.67 -7.86
N THR A 87 -13.00 -6.62 -7.28
CA THR A 87 -12.30 -5.73 -6.34
C THR A 87 -11.91 -6.47 -5.06
N ASP A 88 -12.77 -7.37 -4.59
CA ASP A 88 -12.54 -8.21 -3.41
C ASP A 88 -11.36 -9.16 -3.58
N ARG A 89 -11.32 -9.91 -4.69
CA ARG A 89 -10.16 -10.75 -5.02
C ARG A 89 -8.86 -9.96 -5.18
N GLU A 90 -8.95 -8.75 -5.72
CA GLU A 90 -7.78 -7.87 -5.84
C GLU A 90 -7.30 -7.39 -4.47
N TYR A 91 -8.23 -7.02 -3.58
CA TYR A 91 -7.94 -6.65 -2.20
C TYR A 91 -7.20 -7.76 -1.45
N GLU A 92 -7.74 -8.99 -1.47
CA GLU A 92 -7.14 -10.14 -0.79
C GLU A 92 -5.70 -10.37 -1.25
N ARG A 93 -5.49 -10.39 -2.57
CA ARG A 93 -4.15 -10.52 -3.15
C ARG A 93 -3.21 -9.41 -2.69
N LEU A 94 -3.66 -8.15 -2.67
CA LEU A 94 -2.82 -7.03 -2.24
C LEU A 94 -2.49 -7.12 -0.75
N ARG A 95 -3.45 -7.54 0.08
CA ARG A 95 -3.27 -7.74 1.52
C ARG A 95 -2.23 -8.83 1.81
N ASP A 96 -2.29 -9.96 1.11
CA ASP A 96 -1.30 -11.03 1.26
C ASP A 96 0.13 -10.52 1.00
N LEU A 97 0.28 -9.71 -0.06
CA LEU A 97 1.55 -9.09 -0.43
C LEU A 97 1.95 -7.90 0.45
N ALA A 98 1.01 -7.31 1.17
CA ALA A 98 1.23 -6.14 2.01
C ALA A 98 2.18 -6.47 3.18
N SER A 99 2.09 -7.67 3.74
CA SER A 99 2.95 -8.15 4.83
C SER A 99 4.45 -8.08 4.52
N LEU A 100 4.82 -8.12 3.24
CA LEU A 100 6.21 -8.07 2.78
C LEU A 100 6.79 -6.65 2.77
N HIS A 101 5.95 -5.63 2.62
CA HIS A 101 6.42 -4.27 2.33
C HIS A 101 5.94 -3.24 3.36
N LEU A 102 4.79 -3.45 3.99
CA LEU A 102 4.18 -2.49 4.91
C LEU A 102 4.62 -2.70 6.37
N SER A 103 4.43 -1.67 7.20
CA SER A 103 4.66 -1.76 8.64
C SER A 103 3.61 -2.60 9.35
N GLY A 104 3.93 -3.12 10.54
CA GLY A 104 2.97 -3.85 11.38
C GLY A 104 1.75 -3.01 11.77
N GLU A 105 1.90 -1.68 11.85
CA GLU A 105 0.79 -0.73 12.07
C GLU A 105 -0.20 -0.77 10.89
N ALA A 106 0.30 -0.72 9.66
CA ALA A 106 -0.55 -0.82 8.47
C ALA A 106 -1.25 -2.18 8.35
N ILE A 107 -0.57 -3.28 8.69
CA ILE A 107 -1.19 -4.60 8.72
C ILE A 107 -2.31 -4.65 9.77
N SER A 108 -2.07 -4.10 10.97
CA SER A 108 -3.08 -4.06 12.03
C SER A 108 -4.33 -3.27 11.61
N ILE A 109 -4.15 -2.19 10.83
CA ILE A 109 -5.27 -1.40 10.27
C ILE A 109 -6.08 -2.25 9.28
N LEU A 110 -5.43 -3.04 8.42
CA LEU A 110 -6.12 -3.91 7.47
C LEU A 110 -6.85 -5.06 8.18
N ASP A 111 -6.26 -5.64 9.22
CA ASP A 111 -6.91 -6.69 10.02
C ASP A 111 -8.13 -6.15 10.79
N GLU A 112 -8.06 -4.90 11.29
CA GLU A 112 -9.20 -4.22 11.91
C GLU A 112 -10.34 -4.00 10.90
N TYR A 113 -10.01 -3.56 9.68
CA TYR A 113 -10.99 -3.38 8.61
C TYR A 113 -11.71 -4.69 8.28
N GLU A 114 -10.97 -5.78 8.12
CA GLU A 114 -11.52 -7.10 7.80
C GLU A 114 -12.45 -7.62 8.90
N LYS A 115 -12.05 -7.42 10.16
CA LYS A 115 -12.91 -7.76 11.29
C LYS A 115 -14.23 -6.98 11.25
N ARG A 116 -14.16 -5.66 11.01
CA ARG A 116 -15.35 -4.79 10.96
C ARG A 116 -16.24 -5.08 9.75
N LYS A 117 -15.66 -5.38 8.60
CA LYS A 117 -16.38 -5.82 7.40
C LYS A 117 -17.14 -7.11 7.67
N HIS A 118 -16.50 -8.09 8.31
CA HIS A 118 -17.14 -9.33 8.70
C HIS A 118 -18.25 -9.09 9.74
N GLU A 119 -18.05 -8.22 10.73
CA GLU A 119 -19.08 -7.86 11.71
C GLU A 119 -20.31 -7.24 11.01
N ALA A 120 -20.12 -6.31 10.09
CA ALA A 120 -21.21 -5.67 9.34
C ALA A 120 -21.99 -6.67 8.46
N GLN A 121 -21.33 -7.69 7.90
CA GLN A 121 -21.98 -8.74 7.10
C GLN A 121 -22.93 -9.64 7.90
N ASN A 122 -22.83 -9.64 9.24
CA ASN A 122 -23.73 -10.42 10.09
C ASN A 122 -24.99 -9.63 10.51
N GLU A 123 -25.15 -8.39 10.04
CA GLU A 123 -26.37 -7.62 10.26
C GLU A 123 -27.49 -8.13 9.33
N ASP A 124 -28.68 -8.37 9.89
CA ASP A 124 -29.85 -8.84 9.14
C ASP A 124 -30.46 -7.75 8.24
N ASP A 125 -30.13 -6.47 8.51
CA ASP A 125 -30.59 -5.32 7.75
C ASP A 125 -29.51 -4.88 6.73
N PHE A 126 -29.88 -4.95 5.45
CA PHE A 126 -29.02 -4.60 4.33
C PHE A 126 -28.49 -3.16 4.38
N LEU A 127 -29.31 -2.21 4.85
CA LEU A 127 -28.88 -0.82 5.02
C LEU A 127 -27.85 -0.68 6.13
N LEU A 128 -28.06 -1.37 7.27
CA LEU A 128 -27.08 -1.40 8.36
C LEU A 128 -25.77 -2.06 7.94
N TRP A 129 -25.84 -3.13 7.14
CA TRP A 129 -24.65 -3.74 6.56
C TRP A 129 -23.86 -2.75 5.68
N ILE A 130 -24.52 -2.09 4.72
CA ILE A 130 -23.86 -1.13 3.82
C ILE A 130 -23.28 0.06 4.59
N GLU A 131 -24.02 0.59 5.56
CA GLU A 131 -23.55 1.69 6.39
C GLU A 131 -22.30 1.28 7.19
N GLY A 132 -22.32 0.08 7.77
CA GLY A 132 -21.19 -0.51 8.47
C GLY A 132 -19.96 -0.69 7.59
N ASP A 133 -20.14 -1.22 6.37
CA ASP A 133 -19.05 -1.41 5.40
C ASP A 133 -18.48 -0.06 4.91
N LEU A 134 -19.34 0.92 4.62
CA LEU A 134 -18.94 2.27 4.23
C LEU A 134 -18.12 2.96 5.34
N ALA A 135 -18.55 2.82 6.59
CA ALA A 135 -17.85 3.35 7.75
C ALA A 135 -16.51 2.66 7.99
N ALA A 136 -16.45 1.34 7.85
CA ALA A 136 -15.21 0.55 7.97
C ALA A 136 -14.20 0.93 6.87
N ALA A 137 -14.64 0.98 5.61
CA ALA A 137 -13.79 1.35 4.48
C ALA A 137 -13.26 2.78 4.61
N THR A 138 -14.10 3.72 5.06
CA THR A 138 -13.70 5.12 5.25
C THR A 138 -12.67 5.27 6.36
N ASP A 139 -12.88 4.62 7.51
CA ASP A 139 -11.94 4.65 8.63
C ASP A 139 -10.60 3.98 8.27
N CYS A 140 -10.65 2.82 7.62
CA CYS A 140 -9.46 2.12 7.12
C CYS A 140 -8.64 3.00 6.19
N LEU A 141 -9.30 3.64 5.22
CA LEU A 141 -8.66 4.52 4.24
C LEU A 141 -7.97 5.73 4.92
N GLU A 142 -8.60 6.34 5.92
CA GLU A 142 -7.99 7.45 6.68
C GLU A 142 -6.82 7.01 7.55
N LYS A 143 -6.95 5.88 8.27
CA LYS A 143 -5.85 5.31 9.07
C LYS A 143 -4.67 4.89 8.19
N LEU A 144 -4.94 4.22 7.07
CA LEU A 144 -3.91 3.73 6.15
C LEU A 144 -3.16 4.88 5.46
N LYS A 145 -3.84 5.99 5.12
CA LYS A 145 -3.17 7.21 4.65
C LYS A 145 -2.17 7.77 5.67
N ARG A 146 -2.51 7.76 6.96
CA ARG A 146 -1.62 8.24 8.02
C ARG A 146 -0.41 7.31 8.18
N ALA A 147 -0.64 6.00 8.18
CA ALA A 147 0.43 5.00 8.18
C ALA A 147 1.35 5.16 6.95
N ALA A 148 0.78 5.38 5.77
CA ALA A 148 1.54 5.62 4.53
C ALA A 148 2.45 6.85 4.64
N LYS A 149 1.94 7.99 5.13
CA LYS A 149 2.74 9.20 5.33
C LYS A 149 3.93 8.96 6.25
N LYS A 150 3.71 8.24 7.35
CA LYS A 150 4.73 7.86 8.33
C LYS A 150 5.78 6.92 7.73
N ASP A 151 5.35 5.87 7.03
CA ASP A 151 6.23 4.85 6.45
C ASP A 151 7.07 5.38 5.29
N LEU A 152 6.52 6.31 4.51
CA LEU A 152 7.19 6.94 3.37
C LEU A 152 7.97 8.20 3.77
N LYS A 153 7.80 8.70 5.00
CA LYS A 153 8.43 9.93 5.53
C LYS A 153 8.08 11.18 4.71
N VAL A 154 6.82 11.30 4.28
CA VAL A 154 6.33 12.38 3.40
C VAL A 154 5.36 13.35 4.07
N GLY A 155 5.29 13.37 5.41
CA GLY A 155 4.42 14.27 6.17
C GLY A 155 4.73 14.31 7.65
#